data_AF-A0A444JY13-F1
#
_entry.id   AF-A0A444JY13-F1
#
_cell.length_a   1.000
_cell.length_b   1.000
_cell.length_c   1.000
_cell.angle_alpha   90.00
_cell.angle_beta   90.00
_cell.angle_gamma   90.00
#
_symmetry.space_group_name_H-M   'P 1'
#
loop_
_entity.id
_entity.type
_entity.pdbx_description
1 polymer ?
#
loop_
_entity_poly.entity_id
_entity_poly.type
_entity_poly.pdbx_seq_one_letter_code
_entity_poly.pdbx_strand_id
1 'polypeptide(L)'
;MSAWPDSDRTVVADFLQASQFEQRSCLTYRCILRSFDDVARRHQVVDRQMLVAWLNEMEKRWQSPSLLNQVCIVDRFLDYLVEMGLIANNPVAVLRSQHNVKQNKPIWRALASPNPDKALAALHRPAP
;
A
#
# COMPACT_ATOMS: atom_id res chain seq x y z
N MET A 1 -5.49 -8.56 9.46
CA MET A 1 -6.47 -8.55 8.36
C MET A 1 -7.54 -7.55 8.76
N SER A 2 -7.81 -6.55 7.92
CA SER A 2 -8.83 -5.52 8.20
C SER A 2 -9.83 -5.52 7.06
N ALA A 3 -11.13 -5.46 7.35
CA ALA A 3 -12.15 -5.32 6.31
C ALA A 3 -11.93 -4.00 5.54
N TRP A 4 -12.24 -3.98 4.25
CA TRP A 4 -12.16 -2.75 3.46
C TRP A 4 -13.32 -1.80 3.83
N PRO A 5 -13.03 -0.55 4.21
CA PRO A 5 -14.03 0.36 4.77
C PRO A 5 -14.78 1.21 3.73
N ASP A 6 -14.28 1.32 2.49
CA ASP A 6 -14.80 2.30 1.51
C ASP A 6 -15.94 1.73 0.65
N SER A 7 -17.15 1.73 1.20
CA SER A 7 -18.38 1.41 0.43
C SER A 7 -18.81 2.57 -0.49
N ASP A 8 -18.53 3.81 -0.10
CA ASP A 8 -19.03 5.03 -0.77
C ASP A 8 -18.04 5.68 -1.76
N ARG A 9 -16.85 5.12 -1.93
CA ARG A 9 -15.77 5.60 -2.82
C ARG A 9 -15.25 7.00 -2.46
N THR A 10 -15.43 7.46 -1.23
CA THR A 10 -15.05 8.82 -0.80
C THR A 10 -13.71 8.87 -0.11
N VAL A 11 -13.24 7.75 0.47
CA VAL A 11 -12.07 7.74 1.36
C VAL A 11 -10.79 8.22 0.65
N VAL A 12 -10.63 7.91 -0.64
CA VAL A 12 -9.53 8.45 -1.45
C VAL A 12 -9.64 9.96 -1.66
N ALA A 13 -10.85 10.48 -1.89
CA ALA A 13 -11.07 11.91 -2.08
C ALA A 13 -10.83 12.68 -0.77
N ASP A 14 -11.33 12.15 0.35
CA ASP A 14 -11.17 12.71 1.69
C ASP A 14 -9.68 12.79 2.08
N PHE A 15 -8.92 11.72 1.83
CA PHE A 15 -7.48 11.72 2.04
C PHE A 15 -6.73 12.76 1.19
N LEU A 16 -7.07 12.85 -0.10
CA LEU A 16 -6.43 13.82 -1.00
C LEU A 16 -6.73 15.26 -0.59
N GLN A 17 -7.96 15.53 -0.12
CA GLN A 17 -8.36 16.83 0.40
C GLN A 17 -7.63 17.15 1.70
N ALA A 18 -7.53 16.19 2.63
CA ALA A 18 -6.82 16.36 3.90
C ALA A 18 -5.32 16.60 3.71
N SER A 19 -4.71 15.98 2.68
CA SER A 19 -3.26 16.01 2.47
C SER A 19 -2.75 17.23 1.70
N GLN A 20 -3.63 18.08 1.14
CA GLN A 20 -3.30 19.34 0.47
C GLN A 20 -2.14 19.25 -0.56
N PHE A 21 -2.10 18.21 -1.39
CA PHE A 21 -1.03 18.03 -2.38
C PHE A 21 -1.05 19.10 -3.49
N GLU A 22 0.13 19.40 -4.05
CA GLU A 22 0.23 20.20 -5.28
C GLU A 22 -0.56 19.55 -6.43
N GLN A 23 -1.21 20.37 -7.27
CA GLN A 23 -2.18 19.91 -8.27
C GLN A 23 -1.65 18.85 -9.25
N ARG A 24 -0.37 18.93 -9.68
CA ARG A 24 0.22 17.94 -10.62
C ARG A 24 0.43 16.58 -9.96
N SER A 25 0.92 16.57 -8.73
CA SER A 25 1.12 15.35 -7.94
C SER A 25 -0.22 14.72 -7.54
N CYS A 26 -1.24 15.56 -7.31
CA CYS A 26 -2.59 15.13 -6.97
C CYS A 26 -3.23 14.21 -8.03
N LEU A 27 -3.06 14.49 -9.33
CA LEU A 27 -3.60 13.63 -10.39
C LEU A 27 -2.97 12.23 -10.39
N THR A 28 -1.64 12.16 -10.26
CA THR A 28 -0.91 10.88 -10.23
C THR A 28 -1.27 10.07 -8.99
N TYR A 29 -1.27 10.70 -7.82
CA TYR A 29 -1.66 10.06 -6.57
C TYR A 29 -3.10 9.60 -6.60
N ARG A 30 -4.02 10.40 -7.15
CA ARG A 30 -5.42 9.99 -7.32
C ARG A 30 -5.55 8.74 -8.18
N CYS A 31 -4.83 8.65 -9.30
CA CYS A 31 -4.86 7.45 -10.14
C CYS A 31 -4.34 6.21 -9.40
N ILE A 32 -3.23 6.34 -8.68
CA ILE A 32 -2.62 5.25 -7.90
C ILE A 32 -3.57 4.78 -6.80
N LEU A 33 -4.10 5.71 -5.99
CA LEU A 33 -4.99 5.41 -4.87
C LEU A 33 -6.34 4.85 -5.33
N ARG A 34 -6.88 5.31 -6.48
CA ARG A 34 -8.09 4.71 -7.06
C ARG A 34 -7.86 3.29 -7.54
N SER A 35 -6.70 3.00 -8.12
CA SER A 35 -6.36 1.62 -8.49
C SER A 35 -6.20 0.74 -7.25
N PHE A 36 -5.67 1.29 -6.16
CA PHE A 36 -5.57 0.59 -4.88
C PHE A 36 -6.96 0.25 -4.33
N ASP A 37 -7.84 1.25 -4.23
CA ASP A 37 -9.22 1.09 -3.76
C ASP A 37 -10.02 0.09 -4.61
N ASP A 38 -9.86 0.08 -5.93
CA ASP A 38 -10.52 -0.90 -6.81
C ASP A 38 -10.14 -2.35 -6.46
N VAL A 39 -8.85 -2.62 -6.26
CA VAL A 39 -8.37 -3.96 -5.86
C VAL A 39 -8.82 -4.28 -4.43
N ALA A 40 -8.79 -3.29 -3.54
CA ALA A 40 -9.21 -3.44 -2.14
C ALA A 40 -10.66 -3.93 -2.05
N ARG A 41 -11.55 -3.34 -2.86
CA ARG A 41 -12.97 -3.70 -2.92
C ARG A 41 -13.21 -5.09 -3.49
N ARG A 42 -12.43 -5.48 -4.50
CA ARG A 42 -12.48 -6.85 -5.04
C ARG A 42 -12.02 -7.90 -4.02
N HIS A 43 -11.04 -7.55 -3.18
CA HIS A 43 -10.54 -8.43 -2.12
C HIS A 43 -11.34 -8.36 -0.82
N GLN A 44 -12.13 -7.30 -0.59
CA GLN A 44 -12.90 -7.01 0.63
C GLN A 44 -12.09 -6.88 1.93
N VAL A 45 -10.81 -7.21 1.89
CA VAL A 45 -9.89 -7.21 3.02
C VAL A 45 -8.58 -6.55 2.59
N VAL A 46 -8.04 -5.71 3.47
CA VAL A 46 -6.69 -5.16 3.35
C VAL A 46 -5.72 -6.10 4.05
N ASP A 47 -5.05 -6.91 3.25
CA ASP A 47 -4.01 -7.82 3.70
C ASP A 47 -2.83 -7.88 2.71
N ARG A 48 -1.85 -8.73 3.03
CA ARG A 48 -0.67 -8.92 2.18
C ARG A 48 -1.02 -9.37 0.76
N GLN A 49 -2.01 -10.26 0.61
CA GLN A 49 -2.38 -10.81 -0.70
C GLN A 49 -3.01 -9.73 -1.58
N MET A 50 -3.87 -8.89 -1.00
CA MET A 50 -4.43 -7.71 -1.66
C MET A 50 -3.32 -6.77 -2.14
N LEU A 51 -2.31 -6.49 -1.29
CA LEU A 51 -1.17 -5.63 -1.69
C LEU A 51 -0.38 -6.21 -2.88
N VAL A 52 -0.11 -7.52 -2.86
CA VAL A 52 0.58 -8.21 -3.95
C VAL A 52 -0.25 -8.17 -5.24
N ALA A 53 -1.56 -8.43 -5.15
CA ALA A 53 -2.46 -8.35 -6.29
C ALA A 53 -2.47 -6.95 -6.91
N TRP A 54 -2.55 -5.90 -6.08
CA TRP A 54 -2.48 -4.52 -6.53
C TRP A 54 -1.15 -4.19 -7.20
N LEU A 55 -0.01 -4.60 -6.63
CA LEU A 55 1.31 -4.38 -7.22
C LEU A 55 1.46 -5.07 -8.58
N ASN A 56 0.96 -6.32 -8.71
CA ASN A 56 0.97 -7.05 -9.98
C ASN A 56 0.12 -6.36 -11.06
N GLU A 57 -1.02 -5.77 -10.70
CA GLU A 57 -1.83 -4.99 -11.63
C GLU A 57 -1.18 -3.65 -11.99
N MET A 58 -0.48 -3.03 -11.04
CA MET A 58 0.23 -1.79 -11.25
C MET A 58 1.47 -1.97 -12.11
N GLU A 59 2.24 -3.05 -11.94
CA GLU A 59 3.41 -3.36 -12.77
C GLU A 59 3.04 -3.47 -14.25
N LYS A 60 1.89 -4.09 -14.56
CA LYS A 60 1.37 -4.17 -15.95
C LYS A 60 1.04 -2.81 -16.55
N ARG A 61 0.71 -1.81 -15.71
CA ARG A 61 0.26 -0.48 -16.15
C ARG A 61 1.37 0.58 -16.07
N TRP A 62 2.26 0.46 -15.10
CA TRP A 62 3.32 1.42 -14.76
C TRP A 62 4.59 0.60 -14.53
N GLN A 63 5.53 0.68 -15.47
CA GLN A 63 6.82 -0.01 -15.38
C GLN A 63 7.42 0.17 -13.97
N SER A 64 7.87 -0.94 -13.36
CA SER A 64 8.15 -1.11 -11.93
C SER A 64 9.01 -0.02 -11.24
N PRO A 65 9.99 0.64 -11.89
CA PRO A 65 10.81 1.68 -11.24
C PRO A 65 10.00 2.91 -10.80
N SER A 66 8.98 3.29 -11.59
CA SER A 66 8.16 4.47 -11.31
C SER A 66 7.21 4.21 -10.14
N LEU A 67 6.67 3.00 -10.03
CA LEU A 67 5.73 2.62 -8.98
C LEU A 67 6.39 2.67 -7.59
N LEU A 68 7.61 2.14 -7.44
CA LEU A 68 8.34 2.12 -6.17
C LEU A 68 8.77 3.50 -5.66
N ASN A 69 8.73 4.54 -6.50
CA ASN A 69 8.91 5.92 -6.04
C ASN A 69 7.60 6.51 -5.51
N GLN A 70 6.46 5.97 -5.93
CA GLN A 70 5.15 6.46 -5.55
C GLN A 70 4.53 5.70 -4.37
N VAL A 71 5.05 4.52 -3.98
CA VAL A 71 4.50 3.73 -2.84
C VAL A 71 4.45 4.50 -1.52
N CYS A 72 5.26 5.55 -1.35
CA CYS A 72 5.19 6.42 -0.17
C CYS A 72 3.79 7.06 0.01
N ILE A 73 3.05 7.30 -1.08
CA ILE A 73 1.68 7.83 -0.97
C ILE A 73 0.71 6.78 -0.44
N VAL A 74 0.91 5.51 -0.80
CA VAL A 74 0.09 4.39 -0.33
C VAL A 74 0.37 4.11 1.14
N ASP A 75 1.63 4.21 1.57
CA ASP A 75 1.97 4.14 3.01
C ASP A 75 1.22 5.21 3.81
N ARG A 76 1.30 6.48 3.37
CA ARG A 76 0.58 7.59 4.04
C ARG A 76 -0.93 7.40 4.03
N PHE A 77 -1.47 6.86 2.93
CA PHE A 77 -2.89 6.55 2.84
C PHE A 77 -3.29 5.44 3.82
N LEU A 78 -2.49 4.36 3.92
CA LEU A 78 -2.73 3.29 4.89
C LEU A 78 -2.64 3.80 6.33
N ASP A 79 -1.70 4.69 6.64
CA ASP A 79 -1.61 5.32 7.95
C ASP A 79 -2.85 6.19 8.24
N TYR A 80 -3.31 6.97 7.26
CA TYR A 80 -4.56 7.73 7.36
C TYR A 80 -5.78 6.82 7.61
N LEU A 81 -5.87 5.67 6.95
CA LEU A 81 -6.96 4.71 7.20
C LEU A 81 -6.93 4.17 8.64
N VAL A 82 -5.75 3.99 9.22
CA VAL A 82 -5.61 3.58 10.63
C VAL A 82 -6.00 4.73 11.56
N GLU A 83 -5.52 5.94 11.30
CA GLU A 83 -5.85 7.14 12.10
C GLU A 83 -7.35 7.42 12.13
N MET A 84 -8.05 7.21 11.01
CA MET A 84 -9.50 7.33 10.90
C MET A 84 -10.27 6.12 11.46
N GLY A 85 -9.57 5.10 11.98
CA GLY A 85 -10.17 3.89 12.53
C GLY A 85 -10.85 2.99 11.49
N LEU A 86 -10.57 3.20 10.21
CA LEU A 86 -11.19 2.51 9.09
C LEU A 86 -10.56 1.13 8.84
N ILE A 87 -9.27 0.97 9.16
CA ILE A 87 -8.61 -0.33 9.24
C ILE A 87 -7.93 -0.49 10.60
N ALA A 88 -7.86 -1.72 11.10
CA ALA A 88 -7.30 -1.98 12.43
C ALA A 88 -5.79 -1.69 12.50
N ASN A 89 -5.04 -2.00 11.44
CA ASN A 89 -3.60 -1.83 11.38
C ASN A 89 -3.12 -1.62 9.93
N ASN A 90 -2.01 -0.91 9.77
CA ASN A 90 -1.32 -0.79 8.49
C ASN A 90 -0.60 -2.14 8.17
N PRO A 91 -1.00 -2.86 7.10
CA PRO A 91 -0.41 -4.16 6.76
C PRO A 91 1.09 -4.09 6.47
N VAL A 92 1.58 -2.97 5.91
CA VAL A 92 3.01 -2.77 5.63
C VAL A 92 3.78 -2.58 6.93
N ALA A 93 3.21 -1.84 7.89
CA ALA A 93 3.81 -1.68 9.21
C ALA A 93 3.88 -3.01 9.97
N VAL A 94 2.86 -3.85 9.87
CA VAL A 94 2.86 -5.20 10.45
C VAL A 94 3.97 -6.06 9.83
N LEU A 95 4.07 -6.10 8.49
CA LEU A 95 5.14 -6.83 7.79
C LEU A 95 6.53 -6.31 8.17
N ARG A 96 6.68 -4.98 8.26
CA ARG A 96 7.93 -4.33 8.66
C ARG A 96 8.39 -4.81 10.04
N SER A 97 7.48 -4.88 11.01
CA SER A 97 7.76 -5.38 12.35
C SER A 97 8.09 -6.88 12.35
N GLN A 98 7.34 -7.70 11.61
CA GLN A 98 7.56 -9.15 11.52
C GLN A 98 8.94 -9.52 10.93
N HIS A 99 9.43 -8.73 9.96
CA HIS A 99 10.71 -8.96 9.31
C HIS A 99 11.87 -8.15 9.90
N ASN A 100 11.65 -7.41 10.99
CA ASN A 100 12.64 -6.55 11.65
C ASN A 100 13.32 -5.55 10.69
N VAL A 101 12.53 -4.97 9.79
CA VAL A 101 13.00 -4.01 8.78
C VAL A 101 12.74 -2.59 9.29
N LYS A 102 13.65 -1.64 9.07
CA LYS A 102 13.46 -0.25 9.52
C LYS A 102 12.66 0.62 8.55
N GLN A 103 12.68 0.29 7.26
CA GLN A 103 12.07 1.08 6.19
C GLN A 103 10.94 0.30 5.50
N ASN A 104 9.93 1.01 4.99
CA ASN A 104 8.83 0.39 4.23
C ASN A 104 9.24 0.01 2.80
N LYS A 105 10.18 0.76 2.18
CA LYS A 105 10.58 0.55 0.77
C LYS A 105 11.11 -0.87 0.48
N PRO A 106 11.92 -1.52 1.34
CA PRO A 106 12.28 -2.92 1.16
C PRO A 106 11.08 -3.86 1.18
N ILE A 107 10.09 -3.64 2.05
CA ILE A 107 8.85 -4.44 2.10
C ILE A 107 8.10 -4.32 0.78
N TRP A 108 7.87 -3.10 0.29
CA TRP A 108 7.25 -2.87 -1.02
C TRP A 108 8.00 -3.54 -2.17
N ARG A 109 9.33 -3.46 -2.17
CA ARG A 109 10.16 -4.13 -3.17
C ARG A 109 10.03 -5.65 -3.10
N ALA A 110 9.96 -6.24 -1.91
CA ALA A 110 9.75 -7.67 -1.75
C ALA A 110 8.37 -8.11 -2.23
N LEU A 111 7.33 -7.35 -1.88
CA LEU A 111 5.95 -7.60 -2.32
C LEU A 111 5.79 -7.50 -3.84
N ALA A 112 6.54 -6.60 -4.49
CA ALA A 112 6.54 -6.44 -5.94
C ALA A 112 7.44 -7.45 -6.68
N SER A 113 8.12 -8.35 -5.97
CA SER A 113 8.98 -9.34 -6.63
C SER A 113 8.15 -10.52 -7.17
N PRO A 114 8.68 -11.30 -8.14
CA PRO A 114 8.01 -12.50 -8.66
C PRO A 114 7.71 -13.56 -7.60
N ASN A 115 8.43 -13.57 -6.48
CA ASN A 115 8.19 -14.46 -5.35
C ASN A 115 8.20 -13.66 -4.03
N PRO A 116 7.05 -13.06 -3.65
CA PRO A 116 6.94 -12.21 -2.46
C PRO A 116 7.33 -12.92 -1.17
N ASP A 117 6.95 -14.20 -1.00
CA ASP A 117 7.27 -14.97 0.20
C ASP A 117 8.78 -15.15 0.38
N LYS A 118 9.47 -15.56 -0.70
CA LYS A 118 10.94 -15.71 -0.68
C LYS A 118 11.65 -14.37 -0.45
N ALA A 119 11.17 -13.30 -1.09
CA ALA A 119 11.77 -11.97 -0.96
C ALA A 119 11.59 -11.40 0.45
N LEU A 120 10.40 -11.56 1.06
CA LEU A 120 10.15 -11.16 2.45
C LEU A 120 11.00 -11.98 3.44
N ALA A 121 11.10 -13.29 3.24
CA ALA A 121 11.97 -14.15 4.05
C ALA A 121 13.44 -13.69 3.99
N ALA A 122 13.92 -13.28 2.81
CA ALA A 122 15.28 -12.76 2.65
C ALA A 122 15.52 -11.40 3.32
N LEU A 123 14.46 -10.63 3.62
CA LEU A 123 14.56 -9.39 4.38
C LEU A 123 14.68 -9.62 5.90
N HIS A 124 14.30 -10.80 6.38
CA HIS A 124 14.30 -11.09 7.81
C HIS A 124 15.71 -10.94 8.36
N ARG A 125 15.89 -10.01 9.29
CA ARG A 125 17.12 -9.90 10.09
C ARG A 125 16.86 -10.49 11.46
N PRO A 126 17.59 -11.54 11.87
CA PRO A 126 17.54 -11.98 13.26
C PRO A 126 17.86 -10.78 14.16
N ALA A 127 17.09 -10.62 15.24
CA ALA A 127 17.39 -9.60 16.23
C ALA A 127 18.81 -9.86 16.79
N PRO A 128 19.63 -8.81 17.01
CA PRO A 128 20.93 -8.95 17.65
C PRO A 128 20.80 -9.46 19.10
#